data_AF-D7BUS1-F1
#
_entry.id   AF-D7BUS1-F1
#
_cell.length_a   1.000
_cell.length_b   1.000
_cell.length_c   1.000
_cell.angle_alpha   90.00
_cell.angle_beta   90.00
_cell.angle_gamma   90.00
#
_symmetry.space_group_name_H-M   'P 1'
#
loop_
_entity.id
_entity.type
_entity.pdbx_description
1 polymer ?
#
loop_
_entity_poly.entity_id
_entity_poly.type
_entity_poly.pdbx_seq_one_letter_code
_entity_poly.pdbx_strand_id
1 'polypeptide(L)'
;MLPLDVELWAVQLPGREDRFVEPPQTCFETLVDELADAIAPHTADTPFALFGHSGGALLAFELARALRKREQPAPTRLFLSAEPPPDVPRSATKLHTLDDAELIRQLRARGGTPPEIAENEELMELLLPVLRADFTWYETYEYQPGPQLESPVTAFVGHDDPIVGAEAVSGWRSHTTGSFEARGVTGGHFFVRDAMEEIVSHVARALLPPALESVGPSPRRRPQREERPRCRTAPMSAYSTSCVESCAWTPSTCARTSSIWQRPLCPSCRS
;
A
#
# COMPACT_ATOMS: atom_id res chain seq x y z
N MET A 1 4.64 9.63 9.91
CA MET A 1 3.24 9.25 10.19
C MET A 1 2.43 9.31 8.90
N LEU A 2 1.43 8.45 8.73
CA LEU A 2 0.51 8.53 7.59
C LEU A 2 -0.44 9.74 7.73
N PRO A 3 -0.99 10.26 6.61
CA PRO A 3 -2.01 11.30 6.62
C PRO A 3 -3.27 10.87 7.40
N LEU A 4 -4.02 11.82 7.95
CA LEU A 4 -5.23 11.54 8.77
C LEU A 4 -6.37 10.89 7.96
N ASP A 5 -6.35 11.03 6.65
CA ASP A 5 -7.30 10.47 5.69
C ASP A 5 -6.84 9.10 5.13
N VAL A 6 -5.75 8.53 5.66
CA VAL A 6 -5.28 7.19 5.31
C VAL A 6 -5.44 6.26 6.50
N GLU A 7 -6.26 5.23 6.35
CA GLU A 7 -6.37 4.13 7.29
C GLU A 7 -5.41 2.99 6.90
N LEU A 8 -4.67 2.46 7.87
CA LEU A 8 -3.75 1.34 7.66
C LEU A 8 -4.44 0.01 7.95
N TRP A 9 -4.43 -0.88 6.97
CA TRP A 9 -4.91 -2.25 7.09
C TRP A 9 -3.73 -3.20 6.93
N ALA A 10 -3.41 -3.96 7.98
CA ALA A 10 -2.37 -4.98 7.94
C ALA A 10 -2.98 -6.33 7.56
N VAL A 11 -2.53 -6.90 6.45
CA VAL A 11 -2.94 -8.25 6.03
C VAL A 11 -2.26 -9.28 6.92
N GLN A 12 -3.06 -10.22 7.43
CA GLN A 12 -2.56 -11.33 8.23
C GLN A 12 -2.93 -12.67 7.58
N LEU A 13 -1.92 -13.38 7.10
CA LEU A 13 -2.10 -14.68 6.43
C LEU A 13 -2.40 -15.80 7.47
N PRO A 14 -2.97 -16.94 7.05
CA PRO A 14 -3.23 -18.08 7.94
C PRO A 14 -1.97 -18.55 8.70
N GLY A 15 -2.17 -19.09 9.91
CA GLY A 15 -1.12 -19.73 10.71
C GLY A 15 -0.29 -18.81 11.60
N ARG A 16 -0.60 -17.50 11.66
CA ARG A 16 0.15 -16.54 12.50
C ARG A 16 -0.77 -15.70 13.38
N GLU A 17 -0.21 -15.20 14.48
CA GLU A 17 -0.88 -14.34 15.47
C GLU A 17 -2.24 -14.93 15.93
N ASP A 18 -3.32 -14.16 15.89
CA ASP A 18 -4.66 -14.66 16.28
C ASP A 18 -5.25 -15.71 15.33
N ARG A 19 -4.63 -15.91 14.16
CA ARG A 19 -4.93 -16.98 13.18
C ARG A 19 -4.00 -18.20 13.31
N PHE A 20 -3.27 -18.35 14.42
CA PHE A 20 -2.28 -19.44 14.58
C PHE A 20 -2.88 -20.87 14.50
N VAL A 21 -4.18 -21.03 14.77
CA VAL A 21 -4.87 -22.33 14.68
C VAL A 21 -5.24 -22.71 13.24
N GLU A 22 -5.19 -21.76 12.32
CA GLU A 22 -5.44 -22.02 10.91
C GLU A 22 -4.18 -22.62 10.27
N PRO A 23 -4.32 -23.63 9.38
CA PRO A 23 -3.15 -24.18 8.70
C PRO A 23 -2.48 -23.11 7.83
N PRO A 24 -1.13 -22.97 7.87
CA PRO A 24 -0.41 -22.09 6.97
C PRO A 24 -0.68 -22.44 5.50
N GLN A 25 -0.91 -21.42 4.67
CA GLN A 25 -1.19 -21.62 3.24
C GLN A 25 0.11 -21.76 2.44
N THR A 26 0.16 -22.77 1.57
CA THR A 26 1.32 -23.05 0.69
C THR A 26 1.02 -22.87 -0.79
N CYS A 27 -0.26 -22.76 -1.17
CA CYS A 27 -0.70 -22.52 -2.53
C CYS A 27 -0.83 -21.02 -2.78
N PHE A 28 -0.05 -20.49 -3.72
CA PHE A 28 -0.01 -19.05 -3.97
C PHE A 28 -1.33 -18.54 -4.58
N GLU A 29 -1.93 -19.29 -5.50
CA GLU A 29 -3.18 -18.93 -6.16
C GLU A 29 -4.32 -18.86 -5.15
N THR A 30 -4.41 -19.86 -4.26
CA THR A 30 -5.40 -19.87 -3.18
C THR A 30 -5.19 -18.69 -2.24
N LEU A 31 -3.95 -18.37 -1.88
CA LEU A 31 -3.63 -17.21 -1.04
C LEU A 31 -4.10 -15.90 -1.67
N VAL A 32 -3.85 -15.70 -2.97
CA VAL A 32 -4.30 -14.50 -3.71
C VAL A 32 -5.82 -14.44 -3.77
N ASP A 33 -6.47 -15.58 -4.03
CA ASP A 33 -7.93 -15.64 -4.14
C ASP A 33 -8.62 -15.32 -2.81
N GLU A 34 -8.14 -15.89 -1.71
CA GLU A 34 -8.63 -15.62 -0.34
C GLU A 34 -8.43 -14.14 0.03
N LEU A 35 -7.28 -13.55 -0.32
CA LEU A 35 -7.03 -12.14 -0.07
C LEU A 35 -7.95 -11.24 -0.89
N ALA A 36 -8.17 -11.56 -2.16
CA ALA A 36 -9.09 -10.82 -3.01
C ALA A 36 -10.52 -10.84 -2.44
N ASP A 37 -10.99 -12.00 -1.95
CA ASP A 37 -12.28 -12.12 -1.28
C ASP A 37 -12.34 -11.30 0.01
N ALA A 38 -11.27 -11.32 0.80
CA ALA A 38 -11.21 -10.62 2.08
C ALA A 38 -11.21 -9.09 1.92
N ILE A 39 -10.52 -8.54 0.91
CA ILE A 39 -10.42 -7.09 0.76
C ILE A 39 -11.58 -6.47 -0.01
N ALA A 40 -12.25 -7.22 -0.89
CA ALA A 40 -13.29 -6.69 -1.78
C ALA A 40 -14.42 -5.91 -1.07
N PRO A 41 -14.93 -6.34 0.10
CA PRO A 41 -15.97 -5.59 0.83
C PRO A 41 -15.49 -4.21 1.33
N HIS A 42 -14.18 -4.02 1.49
CA HIS A 42 -13.58 -2.81 2.05
C HIS A 42 -13.12 -1.82 0.97
N THR A 43 -12.93 -2.30 -0.26
CA THR A 43 -12.36 -1.54 -1.36
C THR A 43 -13.34 -1.20 -2.48
N ALA A 44 -14.60 -1.64 -2.36
CA ALA A 44 -15.64 -1.41 -3.38
C ALA A 44 -15.87 0.08 -3.68
N ASP A 45 -16.00 0.91 -2.63
CA ASP A 45 -16.30 2.35 -2.73
C ASP A 45 -15.18 3.23 -2.15
N THR A 46 -14.06 2.63 -1.73
CA THR A 46 -12.97 3.32 -1.05
C THR A 46 -11.68 3.16 -1.85
N PRO A 47 -11.05 4.26 -2.30
CA PRO A 47 -9.73 4.19 -2.92
C PRO A 47 -8.72 3.58 -1.96
N PHE A 48 -7.95 2.61 -2.45
CA PHE A 48 -6.95 1.92 -1.65
C PHE A 48 -5.63 1.83 -2.42
N ALA A 49 -4.56 1.52 -1.70
CA ALA A 49 -3.25 1.21 -2.27
C ALA A 49 -2.73 -0.05 -1.59
N LEU A 50 -1.83 -0.76 -2.28
CA LEU A 50 -1.19 -1.95 -1.72
C LEU A 50 0.28 -1.66 -1.47
N PHE A 51 0.75 -2.02 -0.28
CA PHE A 51 2.16 -2.05 0.06
C PHE A 51 2.56 -3.48 0.37
N GLY A 52 3.65 -3.94 -0.23
CA GLY A 52 4.21 -5.24 0.05
C GLY A 52 5.74 -5.17 0.13
N HIS A 53 6.32 -5.99 0.99
CA HIS A 53 7.76 -6.11 1.17
C HIS A 53 8.20 -7.56 0.97
N SER A 54 9.32 -7.76 0.25
CA SER A 54 9.82 -9.10 -0.13
C SER A 54 8.70 -9.89 -0.83
N GLY A 55 8.45 -11.14 -0.43
CA GLY A 55 7.31 -11.93 -0.95
C GLY A 55 5.95 -11.23 -0.86
N GLY A 56 5.74 -10.31 0.09
CA GLY A 56 4.52 -9.51 0.17
C GLY A 56 4.34 -8.55 -1.01
N ALA A 57 5.42 -8.09 -1.66
CA ALA A 57 5.35 -7.26 -2.86
C ALA A 57 4.85 -8.06 -4.07
N LEU A 58 5.33 -9.29 -4.23
CA LEU A 58 4.78 -10.23 -5.21
C LEU A 58 3.29 -10.46 -4.97
N LEU A 59 2.92 -10.71 -3.71
CA LEU A 59 1.53 -10.94 -3.32
C LEU A 59 0.64 -9.72 -3.63
N ALA A 60 1.12 -8.50 -3.33
CA ALA A 60 0.43 -7.26 -3.67
C ALA A 60 0.25 -7.08 -5.20
N PHE A 61 1.26 -7.42 -5.99
CA PHE A 61 1.18 -7.37 -7.45
C PHE A 61 0.15 -8.36 -8.00
N GLU A 62 0.18 -9.62 -7.56
CA GLU A 62 -0.75 -10.65 -8.04
C GLU A 62 -2.17 -10.43 -7.51
N LEU A 63 -2.32 -9.89 -6.30
CA LEU A 63 -3.61 -9.43 -5.79
C LEU A 63 -4.20 -8.36 -6.71
N ALA A 64 -3.43 -7.34 -7.11
CA ALA A 64 -3.90 -6.33 -8.05
C ALA A 64 -4.32 -6.93 -9.41
N ARG A 65 -3.59 -7.95 -9.91
CA ARG A 65 -3.97 -8.67 -11.14
C ARG A 65 -5.25 -9.48 -10.96
N ALA A 66 -5.43 -10.11 -9.79
CA ALA A 66 -6.62 -10.89 -9.46
C ALA A 66 -7.87 -10.01 -9.34
N LEU A 67 -7.78 -8.88 -8.63
CA LEU A 67 -8.87 -7.90 -8.54
C LEU A 67 -9.33 -7.43 -9.93
N ARG A 68 -8.38 -7.10 -10.81
CA ARG A 68 -8.69 -6.72 -12.20
C ARG A 68 -9.41 -7.84 -12.96
N LYS A 69 -8.95 -9.10 -12.85
CA LYS A 69 -9.61 -10.26 -13.49
C LYS A 69 -11.04 -10.46 -12.98
N ARG A 70 -11.32 -10.06 -11.75
CA ARG A 70 -12.62 -10.13 -11.08
C ARG A 70 -13.47 -8.88 -11.29
N GLU A 71 -13.03 -7.95 -12.14
CA GLU A 71 -13.70 -6.66 -12.40
C GLU A 71 -13.92 -5.81 -11.13
N GLN A 72 -13.05 -5.98 -10.14
CA GLN A 72 -13.05 -5.21 -8.89
C GLN A 72 -12.18 -3.94 -9.02
N PRO A 73 -12.41 -2.92 -8.16
CA PRO A 73 -11.62 -1.69 -8.20
C PRO A 73 -10.10 -1.96 -8.13
N ALA A 74 -9.36 -1.29 -9.01
CA ALA A 74 -7.91 -1.37 -9.02
C ALA A 74 -7.30 -0.51 -7.91
N PRO A 75 -6.14 -0.90 -7.33
CA PRO A 75 -5.44 -0.05 -6.37
C PRO A 75 -4.99 1.24 -7.06
N THR A 76 -5.11 2.37 -6.35
CA THR A 76 -4.65 3.68 -6.82
C THR A 76 -3.14 3.76 -6.98
N ARG A 77 -2.40 2.91 -6.26
CA ARG A 77 -0.94 2.77 -6.34
C ARG A 77 -0.49 1.44 -5.74
N LEU A 78 0.61 0.92 -6.27
CA LEU A 78 1.37 -0.18 -5.68
C LEU A 78 2.71 0.32 -5.15
N PHE A 79 3.05 -0.13 -3.95
CA PHE A 79 4.36 0.05 -3.34
C PHE A 79 5.03 -1.31 -3.19
N LEU A 80 6.05 -1.57 -4.00
CA LEU A 80 6.69 -2.87 -4.14
C LEU A 80 8.11 -2.78 -3.58
N SER A 81 8.34 -3.34 -2.40
CA SER A 81 9.57 -3.14 -1.64
C SER A 81 10.40 -4.42 -1.60
N ALA A 82 11.71 -4.31 -1.86
CA ALA A 82 12.69 -5.39 -1.72
C ALA A 82 12.32 -6.69 -2.46
N GLU A 83 11.75 -6.58 -3.66
CA GLU A 83 11.31 -7.73 -4.46
C GLU A 83 11.56 -7.43 -5.94
N PRO A 84 12.19 -8.36 -6.69
CA PRO A 84 12.32 -8.21 -8.13
C PRO A 84 10.95 -8.40 -8.83
N PRO A 85 10.81 -7.95 -10.08
CA PRO A 85 9.64 -8.19 -10.91
C PRO A 85 9.31 -9.68 -11.05
N PRO A 86 8.04 -10.06 -11.29
CA PRO A 86 7.60 -11.45 -11.25
C PRO A 86 8.25 -12.32 -12.33
N ASP A 87 8.67 -11.74 -13.46
CA ASP A 87 9.36 -12.41 -14.57
C ASP A 87 10.84 -12.68 -14.31
N VAL A 88 11.40 -12.17 -13.21
CA VAL A 88 12.73 -12.55 -12.74
C VAL A 88 12.65 -13.91 -12.03
N PRO A 89 13.46 -14.90 -12.45
CA PRO A 89 13.50 -16.20 -11.78
C PRO A 89 13.88 -16.07 -10.30
N ARG A 90 13.16 -16.79 -9.43
CA ARG A 90 13.55 -16.91 -8.02
C ARG A 90 14.82 -17.73 -7.86
N SER A 91 15.42 -17.64 -6.66
CA SER A 91 16.55 -18.48 -6.23
C SER A 91 16.36 -19.96 -6.60
N ALA A 92 17.44 -20.55 -7.13
CA ALA A 92 17.52 -21.98 -7.39
C ALA A 92 17.59 -22.80 -6.08
N THR A 93 18.22 -22.23 -5.04
CA THR A 93 18.18 -22.82 -3.70
C THR A 93 16.79 -22.60 -3.12
N LYS A 94 16.10 -23.70 -2.83
CA LYS A 94 14.75 -23.72 -2.27
C LYS A 94 14.83 -23.94 -0.75
N LEU A 95 14.54 -22.89 0.03
CA LEU A 95 14.58 -22.98 1.48
C LEU A 95 13.49 -23.89 2.04
N HIS A 96 12.31 -23.90 1.41
CA HIS A 96 11.19 -24.70 1.91
C HIS A 96 11.44 -26.23 1.85
N THR A 97 12.46 -26.68 1.10
CA THR A 97 12.83 -28.10 0.99
C THR A 97 13.94 -28.54 1.95
N LEU A 98 14.57 -27.59 2.64
CA LEU A 98 15.66 -27.90 3.58
C LEU A 98 15.11 -28.57 4.83
N ASP A 99 15.94 -29.35 5.53
CA ASP A 99 15.60 -29.76 6.89
C ASP A 99 15.51 -28.55 7.84
N ASP A 100 14.92 -28.74 9.02
CA ASP A 100 14.67 -27.64 9.95
C ASP A 100 15.96 -26.98 10.44
N ALA A 101 17.02 -27.77 10.70
CA ALA A 101 18.29 -27.24 11.19
C ALA A 101 18.96 -26.30 10.17
N GLU A 102 18.97 -26.72 8.90
CA GLU A 102 19.52 -25.93 7.80
C GLU A 102 18.63 -24.73 7.47
N LEU A 103 17.30 -24.87 7.53
CA LEU A 103 16.37 -23.74 7.38
C LEU A 103 16.59 -22.68 8.46
N ILE A 104 16.71 -23.07 9.74
CA ILE A 104 17.02 -22.16 10.85
C ILE A 104 18.35 -21.43 10.58
N ARG A 105 19.38 -22.15 10.13
CA ARG A 105 20.69 -21.57 9.82
C ARG A 105 20.58 -20.49 8.72
N GLN A 106 19.81 -20.76 7.67
CA GLN A 106 19.58 -19.81 6.57
C GLN A 106 18.75 -18.60 7.03
N LEU A 107 17.73 -18.81 7.85
CA LEU A 107 16.90 -17.75 8.43
C LEU A 107 17.74 -16.77 9.27
N ARG A 108 18.64 -17.30 10.12
CA ARG A 108 19.58 -16.50 10.91
C ARG A 108 20.50 -15.66 10.03
N ALA A 109 21.02 -16.23 8.94
CA ALA A 109 21.91 -15.51 8.02
C ALA A 109 21.22 -14.37 7.25
N ARG A 110 19.91 -14.46 7.03
CA ARG A 110 19.13 -13.46 6.29
C ARG A 110 18.70 -12.25 7.13
N GLY A 111 18.73 -12.33 8.45
CA GLY A 111 18.35 -11.22 9.35
C GLY A 111 16.84 -10.90 9.40
N GLY A 112 16.01 -11.77 8.80
CA GLY A 112 14.55 -11.59 8.80
C GLY A 112 13.89 -11.95 10.12
N THR A 113 14.48 -12.84 10.89
CA THR A 113 14.02 -13.22 12.23
C THR A 113 14.86 -12.49 13.28
N PRO A 114 14.25 -11.77 14.25
CA PRO A 114 14.98 -11.15 15.35
C PRO A 114 15.87 -12.17 16.08
N PRO A 115 17.09 -11.81 16.50
CA PRO A 115 18.01 -12.73 17.17
C PRO A 115 17.37 -13.42 18.39
N GLU A 116 16.58 -12.69 19.16
CA GLU A 116 15.92 -13.20 20.38
C GLU A 116 14.93 -14.33 20.08
N ILE A 117 14.32 -14.30 18.89
CA ILE A 117 13.44 -15.36 18.40
C ILE A 117 14.29 -16.48 17.78
N ALA A 118 15.26 -16.12 16.94
CA ALA A 118 16.07 -17.07 16.20
C ALA A 118 16.96 -17.94 17.10
N GLU A 119 17.32 -17.46 18.28
CA GLU A 119 18.11 -18.17 19.31
C GLU A 119 17.24 -19.01 20.26
N ASN A 120 15.92 -18.87 20.22
CA ASN A 120 14.98 -19.64 21.05
C ASN A 120 14.39 -20.82 20.27
N GLU A 121 14.73 -22.05 20.68
CA GLU A 121 14.30 -23.28 20.02
C GLU A 121 12.78 -23.46 20.03
N GLU A 122 12.12 -23.26 21.17
CA GLU A 122 10.66 -23.41 21.31
C GLU A 122 9.88 -22.41 20.42
N LEU A 123 10.35 -21.17 20.34
CA LEU A 123 9.75 -20.16 19.45
C LEU A 123 9.99 -20.50 17.98
N MET A 124 11.18 -20.99 17.63
CA MET A 124 11.47 -21.42 16.26
C MET A 124 10.63 -22.62 15.85
N GLU A 125 10.45 -23.62 16.71
CA GLU A 125 9.56 -24.76 16.44
C GLU A 125 8.14 -24.32 16.10
N LEU A 126 7.63 -23.30 16.79
CA LEU A 126 6.30 -22.73 16.53
C LEU A 126 6.23 -21.98 15.19
N LEU A 127 7.28 -21.23 14.82
CA LEU A 127 7.32 -20.39 13.63
C LEU A 127 7.68 -21.15 12.35
N LEU A 128 8.44 -22.24 12.47
CA LEU A 128 8.97 -22.99 11.33
C LEU A 128 7.89 -23.42 10.32
N PRO A 129 6.72 -23.97 10.73
CA PRO A 129 5.67 -24.32 9.79
C PRO A 129 5.18 -23.14 8.96
N VAL A 130 5.04 -21.96 9.58
CA VAL A 130 4.59 -20.73 8.91
C VAL A 130 5.64 -20.20 7.96
N LEU A 131 6.90 -20.12 8.41
CA LEU A 131 8.02 -19.64 7.59
C LEU A 131 8.26 -20.58 6.40
N ARG A 132 8.17 -21.90 6.61
CA ARG A 132 8.28 -22.90 5.54
C ARG A 132 7.15 -22.77 4.54
N ALA A 133 5.91 -22.52 4.99
CA ALA A 133 4.80 -22.26 4.09
C ALA A 133 5.02 -20.98 3.27
N ASP A 134 5.54 -19.92 3.91
CA ASP A 134 5.87 -18.66 3.24
C ASP A 134 6.93 -18.84 2.15
N PHE A 135 7.99 -19.59 2.42
CA PHE A 135 8.95 -19.96 1.39
C PHE A 135 8.37 -20.88 0.32
N THR A 136 7.44 -21.77 0.67
CA THR A 136 6.86 -22.70 -0.29
C THR A 136 6.15 -21.92 -1.39
N TRP A 137 5.13 -21.12 -1.06
CA TRP A 137 4.38 -20.40 -2.09
C TRP A 137 5.26 -19.41 -2.85
N TYR A 138 6.24 -18.78 -2.18
CA TYR A 138 7.12 -17.80 -2.81
C TYR A 138 8.07 -18.44 -3.82
N GLU A 139 8.67 -19.57 -3.45
CA GLU A 139 9.70 -20.23 -4.24
C GLU A 139 9.16 -21.15 -5.31
N THR A 140 7.90 -21.61 -5.19
CA THR A 140 7.18 -22.40 -6.21
C THR A 140 6.30 -21.56 -7.12
N TYR A 141 6.20 -20.25 -6.88
CA TYR A 141 5.47 -19.36 -7.79
C TYR A 141 6.09 -19.38 -9.20
N GLU A 142 5.22 -19.49 -10.19
CA GLU A 142 5.57 -19.38 -11.60
C GLU A 142 4.82 -18.22 -12.25
N TYR A 143 5.58 -17.26 -12.79
CA TYR A 143 4.97 -16.11 -13.45
C TYR A 143 4.25 -16.53 -14.73
N GLN A 144 2.96 -16.20 -14.77
CA GLN A 144 2.15 -16.28 -15.98
C GLN A 144 2.07 -14.89 -16.63
N PRO A 145 2.66 -14.68 -17.82
CA PRO A 145 2.58 -13.41 -18.53
C PRO A 145 1.13 -12.94 -18.74
N GLY A 146 0.91 -11.64 -18.67
CA GLY A 146 -0.41 -11.06 -18.93
C GLY A 146 -0.37 -9.55 -19.08
N PRO A 147 -1.54 -8.90 -19.18
CA PRO A 147 -1.62 -7.46 -19.31
C PRO A 147 -0.97 -6.74 -18.12
N GLN A 148 -0.27 -5.65 -18.44
CA GLN A 148 0.25 -4.70 -17.46
C GLN A 148 -0.87 -4.15 -16.58
N LEU A 149 -0.53 -3.74 -15.36
CA LEU A 149 -1.45 -3.02 -14.48
C LEU A 149 -1.56 -1.54 -14.91
N GLU A 150 -2.69 -0.91 -14.67
CA GLU A 150 -2.85 0.54 -14.90
C GLU A 150 -2.38 1.36 -13.70
N SER A 151 -2.36 0.74 -12.52
CA SER A 151 -1.93 1.33 -11.27
C SER A 151 -0.48 1.82 -11.34
N PRO A 152 -0.20 3.07 -10.95
CA PRO A 152 1.16 3.54 -10.68
C PRO A 152 1.92 2.61 -9.74
N VAL A 153 3.22 2.44 -9.99
CA VAL A 153 4.11 1.60 -9.17
C VAL A 153 5.25 2.45 -8.63
N THR A 154 5.44 2.41 -7.31
CA THR A 154 6.66 2.90 -6.65
C THR A 154 7.39 1.69 -6.08
N ALA A 155 8.61 1.45 -6.54
CA ALA A 155 9.41 0.33 -6.11
C ALA A 155 10.58 0.79 -5.22
N PHE A 156 10.79 0.10 -4.09
CA PHE A 156 11.84 0.43 -3.11
C PHE A 156 12.89 -0.67 -3.07
N VAL A 157 14.17 -0.29 -2.93
CA VAL A 157 15.29 -1.23 -2.80
C VAL A 157 16.30 -0.71 -1.79
N GLY A 158 16.86 -1.59 -0.97
CA GLY A 158 17.96 -1.26 -0.08
C GLY A 158 19.26 -1.10 -0.87
N HIS A 159 20.06 -0.07 -0.59
CA HIS A 159 21.36 0.11 -1.24
C HIS A 159 22.32 -1.06 -0.97
N ASP A 160 22.20 -1.68 0.20
CA ASP A 160 23.05 -2.78 0.65
C ASP A 160 22.28 -4.11 0.64
N ASP A 161 21.16 -4.20 -0.09
CA ASP A 161 20.36 -5.42 -0.16
C ASP A 161 21.13 -6.53 -0.92
N PRO A 162 21.53 -7.63 -0.24
CA PRO A 162 22.28 -8.70 -0.89
C PRO A 162 21.39 -9.65 -1.69
N ILE A 163 20.07 -9.52 -1.58
CA ILE A 163 19.06 -10.38 -2.21
C ILE A 163 18.52 -9.74 -3.49
N VAL A 164 18.25 -8.43 -3.45
CA VAL A 164 17.62 -7.71 -4.57
C VAL A 164 18.45 -6.50 -4.99
N GLY A 165 19.05 -6.57 -6.18
CA GLY A 165 19.80 -5.45 -6.75
C GLY A 165 18.90 -4.36 -7.33
N ALA A 166 19.38 -3.11 -7.32
CA ALA A 166 18.65 -1.95 -7.85
C ALA A 166 18.26 -2.07 -9.34
N GLU A 167 19.09 -2.74 -10.15
CA GLU A 167 18.79 -3.00 -11.56
C GLU A 167 17.57 -3.92 -11.72
N ALA A 168 17.42 -4.93 -10.87
CA ALA A 168 16.28 -5.85 -10.93
C ALA A 168 14.97 -5.11 -10.67
N VAL A 169 14.93 -4.24 -9.66
CA VAL A 169 13.74 -3.47 -9.28
C VAL A 169 13.29 -2.51 -10.38
N SER A 170 14.20 -2.01 -11.22
CA SER A 170 13.85 -1.17 -12.37
C SER A 170 12.98 -1.90 -13.40
N GLY A 171 13.04 -3.24 -13.44
CA GLY A 171 12.20 -4.05 -14.32
C GLY A 171 10.71 -3.96 -14.01
N TRP A 172 10.30 -3.49 -12.83
CA TRP A 172 8.88 -3.29 -12.50
C TRP A 172 8.18 -2.30 -13.45
N ARG A 173 8.95 -1.44 -14.13
CA ARG A 173 8.46 -0.58 -15.21
C ARG A 173 7.74 -1.34 -16.31
N SER A 174 8.14 -2.58 -16.61
CA SER A 174 7.51 -3.39 -17.67
C SER A 174 6.16 -3.99 -17.25
N HIS A 175 5.73 -3.82 -16.00
CA HIS A 175 4.51 -4.43 -15.46
C HIS A 175 3.39 -3.42 -15.19
N THR A 176 3.59 -2.14 -15.53
CA THR A 176 2.57 -1.09 -15.41
C THR A 176 2.55 -0.16 -16.63
N THR A 177 1.35 0.28 -17.02
CA THR A 177 1.14 1.41 -17.95
C THR A 177 1.06 2.75 -17.22
N GLY A 178 0.89 2.73 -15.89
CA GLY A 178 0.91 3.91 -15.03
C GLY A 178 2.31 4.49 -14.84
N SER A 179 2.41 5.53 -14.01
CA SER A 179 3.72 6.10 -13.66
C SER A 179 4.54 5.09 -12.86
N PHE A 180 5.84 5.00 -13.17
CA PHE A 180 6.78 4.17 -12.43
C PHE A 180 7.86 5.02 -11.76
N GLU A 181 8.23 4.64 -10.55
CA GLU A 181 9.29 5.27 -9.77
C GLU A 181 10.09 4.19 -9.03
N ALA A 182 11.42 4.22 -9.12
CA ALA A 182 12.31 3.39 -8.32
C ALA A 182 13.03 4.26 -7.28
N ARG A 183 13.15 3.74 -6.05
CA ARG A 183 13.72 4.45 -4.89
C ARG A 183 14.73 3.57 -4.18
N GLY A 184 15.99 4.01 -4.16
CA GLY A 184 17.00 3.46 -3.27
C GLY A 184 16.83 4.01 -1.87
N VAL A 185 16.94 3.14 -0.86
CA VAL A 185 16.84 3.46 0.56
C VAL A 185 18.09 2.93 1.26
N THR A 186 18.58 3.64 2.28
CA THR A 186 19.74 3.16 3.05
C THR A 186 19.36 1.90 3.84
N GLY A 187 20.19 0.86 3.77
CA GLY A 187 19.99 -0.41 4.47
C GLY A 187 20.04 -1.64 3.56
N GLY A 188 20.03 -2.81 4.20
CA GLY A 188 19.97 -4.11 3.52
C GLY A 188 18.53 -4.53 3.18
N HIS A 189 18.28 -5.83 2.98
CA HIS A 189 16.95 -6.32 2.59
C HIS A 189 15.81 -5.85 3.49
N PHE A 190 16.03 -5.82 4.80
CA PHE A 190 15.04 -5.39 5.79
C PHE A 190 15.09 -3.88 6.12
N PHE A 191 15.54 -3.04 5.18
CA PHE A 191 15.60 -1.57 5.33
C PHE A 191 14.28 -0.95 5.80
N VAL A 192 13.14 -1.63 5.58
CA VAL A 192 11.82 -1.19 6.04
C VAL A 192 11.72 -0.99 7.56
N ARG A 193 12.57 -1.67 8.34
CA ARG A 193 12.62 -1.52 9.81
C ARG A 193 13.33 -0.23 10.21
N ASP A 194 14.46 0.06 9.59
CA ASP A 194 15.34 1.17 9.95
C ASP A 194 14.93 2.50 9.27
N ALA A 195 14.38 2.41 8.06
CA ALA A 195 13.98 3.55 7.23
C ALA A 195 12.45 3.74 7.19
N MET A 196 11.74 3.26 8.21
CA MET A 196 10.26 3.30 8.25
C MET A 196 9.72 4.73 8.06
N GLU A 197 10.33 5.74 8.68
CA GLU A 197 9.89 7.12 8.56
C GLU A 197 10.03 7.66 7.13
N GLU A 198 11.15 7.35 6.47
CA GLU A 198 11.39 7.72 5.07
C GLU A 198 10.35 7.06 4.16
N ILE A 199 10.13 5.75 4.30
CA ILE A 199 9.16 5.00 3.49
C ILE A 199 7.75 5.53 3.70
N VAL A 200 7.31 5.71 4.94
CA VAL A 200 5.98 6.22 5.26
C VAL A 200 5.79 7.64 4.71
N SER A 201 6.81 8.49 4.78
CA SER A 201 6.77 9.84 4.19
C SER A 201 6.60 9.78 2.66
N HIS A 202 7.31 8.86 2.00
CA HIS A 202 7.17 8.61 0.57
C HIS A 202 5.79 8.09 0.19
N VAL A 203 5.28 7.09 0.92
CA VAL A 203 3.94 6.52 0.73
C VAL A 203 2.89 7.63 0.90
N ALA A 204 2.94 8.38 2.00
CA ALA A 204 2.04 9.49 2.28
C ALA A 204 1.99 10.51 1.13
N ARG A 205 3.17 10.98 0.68
CA ARG A 205 3.26 11.96 -0.41
C ARG A 205 2.73 11.42 -1.74
N ALA A 206 2.91 10.12 -2.00
CA ALA A 206 2.48 9.49 -3.24
C ALA A 206 0.98 9.12 -3.27
N LEU A 207 0.35 9.03 -2.10
CA LEU A 207 -1.10 8.83 -1.93
C LEU A 207 -1.89 10.13 -1.95
N LEU A 208 -1.28 11.23 -1.52
CA LEU A 208 -1.91 12.54 -1.64
C LEU A 208 -2.08 12.90 -3.12
N PRO A 209 -3.24 13.45 -3.52
CA PRO A 209 -3.37 14.03 -4.85
C PRO A 209 -2.25 15.05 -5.03
N PRO A 210 -1.68 15.20 -6.25
CA PRO A 210 -0.73 16.27 -6.51
C PRO A 210 -1.39 17.55 -6.00
N ALA A 211 -0.76 18.18 -5.00
CA ALA A 211 -1.26 19.44 -4.45
C ALA A 211 -1.58 20.29 -5.67
N LEU A 212 -2.86 20.67 -5.83
CA LEU A 212 -3.27 21.56 -6.92
C LEU A 212 -2.24 22.67 -6.90
N GLU A 213 -1.33 22.67 -7.88
CA GLU A 213 -0.33 23.71 -7.98
C GLU A 213 -1.16 24.98 -7.94
N SER A 214 -0.98 25.76 -6.88
CA SER A 214 -1.78 26.94 -6.63
C SER A 214 -1.80 27.68 -7.95
N VAL A 215 -2.96 27.73 -8.60
CA VAL A 215 -3.14 28.54 -9.79
C VAL A 215 -2.85 29.95 -9.28
N GLY A 216 -1.61 30.40 -9.50
CA GLY A 216 -1.18 31.73 -9.11
C GLY A 216 -2.22 32.69 -9.66
N PRO A 217 -2.60 33.73 -8.91
CA PRO A 217 -3.71 34.59 -9.29
C PRO A 217 -3.48 35.04 -10.73
N SER A 218 -4.37 34.61 -11.62
CA SER A 218 -4.38 35.01 -13.02
C SER A 218 -4.15 36.52 -13.06
N PRO A 219 -3.19 37.03 -13.86
CA PRO A 219 -2.91 38.46 -13.89
C PRO A 219 -4.20 39.16 -14.27
N ARG A 220 -4.79 39.87 -13.30
CA ARG A 220 -6.02 40.64 -13.51
C ARG A 220 -5.77 41.51 -14.72
N ARG A 221 -6.49 41.24 -15.82
CA ARG A 221 -6.53 42.15 -16.96
C ARG A 221 -6.90 43.51 -16.40
N ARG A 222 -5.99 44.49 -16.56
CA ARG A 222 -6.32 45.89 -16.29
C ARG A 222 -7.59 46.21 -17.07
N PRO A 223 -8.64 46.75 -16.45
CA PRO A 223 -9.78 47.22 -17.20
C PRO A 223 -9.26 48.29 -18.17
N GLN A 224 -9.52 48.09 -19.46
CA GLN A 224 -9.30 49.12 -20.45
C GLN A 224 -10.11 50.34 -20.02
N ARG A 225 -9.46 51.49 -20.06
CA ARG A 225 -10.03 52.77 -19.67
C ARG A 225 -11.08 53.13 -20.71
N GLU A 226 -12.33 52.74 -20.48
CA GLU A 226 -13.45 53.24 -21.28
C GLU A 226 -13.55 54.76 -21.11
N GLU A 227 -13.39 55.46 -22.23
CA GLU A 227 -13.64 56.89 -22.33
C GLU A 227 -15.12 57.16 -22.05
N ARG A 228 -15.38 57.90 -20.97
CA ARG A 228 -16.73 58.32 -20.60
C ARG A 228 -17.35 59.20 -21.69
N PRO A 229 -18.56 58.91 -22.18
CA PRO A 229 -19.35 59.89 -22.90
C PRO A 229 -19.79 61.02 -21.96
N ARG A 230 -19.75 62.26 -22.44
CA ARG A 230 -20.25 63.43 -21.70
C ARG A 230 -21.79 63.35 -21.59
N CYS A 231 -22.31 63.18 -20.37
CA CYS A 231 -23.75 63.34 -20.09
C CYS A 231 -24.12 64.82 -19.96
N ARG A 232 -25.17 65.21 -20.69
CA ARG A 232 -25.95 66.45 -20.45
C ARG A 232 -26.96 66.21 -19.30
N THR A 233 -27.18 67.26 -18.52
CA THR A 233 -28.22 67.56 -17.49
C THR A 233 -29.63 67.02 -17.82
N ALA A 234 -30.60 66.65 -16.95
CA ALA A 234 -30.93 66.68 -15.49
C ALA A 234 -32.26 65.83 -15.30
N PRO A 235 -33.07 65.87 -14.21
CA PRO A 235 -32.87 65.81 -12.74
C PRO A 235 -33.64 64.67 -11.99
N MET A 236 -33.27 64.49 -10.71
CA MET A 236 -33.93 63.88 -9.51
C MET A 236 -35.15 62.92 -9.60
N SER A 237 -35.02 61.74 -8.94
CA SER A 237 -35.88 61.34 -7.80
C SER A 237 -35.25 60.17 -6.99
N ALA A 238 -35.78 59.95 -5.78
CA ALA A 238 -35.19 59.33 -4.60
C ALA A 238 -35.28 57.78 -4.47
N TYR A 239 -34.74 57.31 -3.32
CA TYR A 239 -34.81 55.97 -2.67
C TYR A 239 -33.74 54.94 -3.07
N SER A 240 -33.18 54.08 -2.21
CA SER A 240 -32.93 54.03 -0.75
C SER A 240 -31.98 52.84 -0.51
N THR A 241 -31.23 52.92 0.59
CA THR A 241 -30.49 51.92 1.40
C THR A 241 -30.97 50.45 1.26
N SER A 242 -30.18 49.36 1.35
CA SER A 242 -29.10 49.03 2.30
C SER A 242 -28.47 47.63 2.06
N CYS A 243 -27.20 47.47 2.51
CA CYS A 243 -26.50 46.30 3.12
C CYS A 243 -26.47 44.94 2.38
N VAL A 244 -25.35 44.27 2.05
CA VAL A 244 -23.96 44.10 2.56
C VAL A 244 -23.83 43.25 3.84
N GLU A 245 -23.09 42.12 3.67
CA GLU A 245 -22.28 41.33 4.63
C GLU A 245 -23.00 40.41 5.65
N SER A 246 -22.48 39.25 6.08
CA SER A 246 -21.17 38.59 5.92
C SER A 246 -21.21 37.13 6.44
N CYS A 247 -20.25 36.32 5.97
CA CYS A 247 -19.83 35.01 6.45
C CYS A 247 -19.41 34.95 7.93
N ALA A 248 -19.46 33.75 8.55
CA ALA A 248 -18.37 33.20 9.37
C ALA A 248 -18.57 31.70 9.67
N TRP A 249 -17.51 30.92 9.45
CA TRP A 249 -17.29 29.53 9.89
C TRP A 249 -16.35 29.54 11.11
N THR A 250 -16.46 28.57 12.03
CA THR A 250 -15.35 27.74 12.56
C THR A 250 -15.83 26.67 13.56
N PRO A 251 -15.02 25.61 13.82
CA PRO A 251 -15.47 24.27 14.23
C PRO A 251 -15.10 23.87 15.67
N SER A 252 -15.63 22.74 16.16
CA SER A 252 -15.14 22.09 17.38
C SER A 252 -15.20 20.56 17.33
N THR A 253 -14.05 19.99 17.67
CA THR A 253 -13.63 18.60 17.93
C THR A 253 -14.44 17.86 19.00
N CYS A 254 -14.55 16.53 18.88
CA CYS A 254 -14.56 15.66 20.06
C CYS A 254 -14.11 14.23 19.72
N ALA A 255 -13.01 13.81 20.34
CA ALA A 255 -12.51 12.45 20.37
C ALA A 255 -13.43 11.51 21.17
N ARG A 256 -13.49 10.24 20.78
CA ARG A 256 -13.90 9.15 21.68
C ARG A 256 -13.25 7.83 21.26
N THR A 257 -12.62 7.22 22.26
CA THR A 257 -12.01 5.89 22.32
C THR A 257 -13.01 4.77 22.07
N SER A 258 -12.65 3.78 21.26
CA SER A 258 -13.43 2.55 21.07
C SER A 258 -12.66 1.34 21.59
N SER A 259 -12.95 0.95 22.83
CA SER A 259 -13.01 -0.46 23.22
C SER A 259 -14.43 -0.93 22.90
N ILE A 260 -14.62 -2.00 22.13
CA ILE A 260 -15.76 -2.96 22.16
C ILE A 260 -15.60 -3.89 20.93
N TRP A 261 -15.20 -5.15 21.17
CA TRP A 261 -15.57 -6.28 20.32
C TRP A 261 -16.11 -7.38 21.23
N GLN A 262 -17.41 -7.32 21.51
CA GLN A 262 -18.20 -8.47 21.92
C GLN A 262 -19.63 -8.27 21.43
N ARG A 263 -20.11 -9.18 20.57
CA ARG A 263 -21.52 -9.63 20.48
C ARG A 263 -21.66 -10.80 19.50
N PRO A 264 -22.75 -11.58 19.55
CA PRO A 264 -22.68 -12.98 19.96
C PRO A 264 -22.98 -13.96 18.82
N LEU A 265 -22.61 -15.21 19.05
CA LEU A 265 -22.93 -16.39 18.25
C LEU A 265 -24.45 -16.48 17.98
N CYS A 266 -24.82 -16.62 16.70
CA CYS A 266 -26.15 -17.03 16.27
C CYS A 266 -26.16 -18.55 15.99
N PRO A 267 -27.04 -19.35 16.62
CA PRO A 267 -27.06 -20.79 16.46
C PRO A 267 -28.08 -21.20 15.38
N SER A 268 -27.63 -21.52 14.17
CA SER A 268 -28.39 -22.36 13.25
C SER A 268 -27.52 -22.89 12.12
N CYS A 269 -26.94 -24.08 12.35
CA CYS A 269 -26.67 -25.10 11.32
C CYS A 269 -26.17 -26.35 12.06
N ARG A 270 -27.12 -27.10 12.63
CA ARG A 270 -26.96 -28.52 12.95
C ARG A 270 -28.00 -29.28 12.15
N SER A 271 -27.54 -29.99 11.13
CA SER A 271 -28.11 -31.24 10.62
C SER A 271 -27.17 -31.75 9.53
#